data_AF-A0A0F9USK4-F1
#
_entry.id   AF-A0A0F9USK4-F1
#
_cell.length_a   1.000
_cell.length_b   1.000
_cell.length_c   1.000
_cell.angle_alpha   90.00
_cell.angle_beta   90.00
_cell.angle_gamma   90.00
#
_symmetry.space_group_name_H-M   'P 1'
#
loop_
_entity.id
_entity.type
_entity.pdbx_description
1 polymer ?
#
loop_
_entity_poly.entity_id
_entity_poly.type
_entity_poly.pdbx_seq_one_letter_code
_entity_poly.pdbx_strand_id
1 'polypeptide(L)'
;MKTDNARKEYEIRARDLRSLAKDETDPDDESLVSDLFVDAAKALEAKQEKLDLMFEHYDLHGLGSTFEDTHGRWAVVLPDATCAGKFRCQYFDKRGFFGHTTLASADAVVLEVCDMGYRKPVPSSTLDTVSQKPEWHLGVQSLALRQAVEDGQMSREEAELKYKALLLKYSPEQAIAV
;
A
#
# COMPACT_ATOMS: atom_id res chain seq x y z
N MET A 1 -17.32 -12.55 -12.46
CA MET A 1 -16.17 -11.97 -11.74
C MET A 1 -15.10 -11.71 -12.79
N LYS A 2 -14.77 -10.44 -13.10
CA LYS A 2 -13.89 -10.05 -14.22
C LYS A 2 -12.44 -9.84 -13.72
N THR A 3 -11.87 -10.81 -13.02
CA THR A 3 -10.47 -10.79 -12.57
C THR A 3 -9.50 -11.19 -13.69
N ASP A 4 -10.00 -11.96 -14.67
CA ASP A 4 -9.23 -12.50 -15.78
C ASP A 4 -8.67 -11.45 -16.75
N ASN A 5 -9.31 -10.29 -16.91
CA ASN A 5 -8.96 -9.39 -18.02
C ASN A 5 -7.73 -8.51 -17.72
N ALA A 6 -7.65 -7.95 -16.51
CA ALA A 6 -6.51 -7.11 -16.12
C ALA A 6 -5.23 -7.94 -15.95
N ARG A 7 -5.34 -9.16 -15.38
CA ARG A 7 -4.22 -10.10 -15.28
C ARG A 7 -3.68 -10.45 -16.67
N LYS A 8 -4.55 -10.84 -17.61
CA LYS A 8 -4.17 -11.16 -19.00
C LYS A 8 -3.58 -9.95 -19.73
N GLU A 9 -4.12 -8.75 -19.55
CA GLU A 9 -3.57 -7.53 -20.18
C GLU A 9 -2.15 -7.22 -19.68
N TYR A 10 -1.88 -7.41 -18.39
CA TYR A 10 -0.54 -7.26 -17.83
C TYR A 10 0.42 -8.35 -18.32
N GLU A 11 0.00 -9.61 -18.33
CA GLU A 11 0.78 -10.73 -18.86
C GLU A 11 1.15 -10.50 -20.34
N ILE A 12 0.21 -10.00 -21.15
CA ILE A 12 0.45 -9.64 -22.56
C ILE A 12 1.48 -8.52 -22.66
N ARG A 13 1.31 -7.41 -21.92
CA ARG A 13 2.27 -6.30 -21.94
C ARG A 13 3.67 -6.74 -21.51
N ALA A 14 3.78 -7.55 -20.45
CA ALA A 14 5.05 -8.10 -20.00
C ALA A 14 5.69 -9.01 -21.06
N ARG A 15 4.89 -9.83 -21.74
CA ARG A 15 5.35 -10.69 -22.84
C ARG A 15 5.80 -9.89 -24.05
N ASP A 16 5.05 -8.86 -24.44
CA ASP A 16 5.35 -8.05 -25.62
C ASP A 16 6.63 -7.23 -25.41
N LEU A 17 6.83 -6.66 -24.21
CA LEU A 17 8.10 -5.99 -23.84
C LEU A 17 9.30 -6.95 -23.81
N ARG A 18 9.12 -8.20 -23.34
CA ARG A 18 10.15 -9.25 -23.44
C ARG A 18 10.51 -9.60 -24.88
N SER A 19 9.56 -9.56 -25.80
CA SER A 19 9.82 -9.80 -27.22
C SER A 19 10.66 -8.67 -27.81
N LEU A 20 10.30 -7.42 -27.53
CA LEU A 20 11.02 -6.24 -27.99
C LEU A 20 12.47 -6.20 -27.46
N ALA A 21 12.67 -6.51 -26.18
CA ALA A 21 14.01 -6.54 -25.58
C ALA A 21 14.91 -7.65 -26.18
N LYS A 22 14.34 -8.75 -26.69
CA LYS A 22 15.09 -9.82 -27.37
C LYS A 22 15.44 -9.47 -28.83
N ASP A 23 14.60 -8.69 -29.49
CA ASP A 23 14.83 -8.26 -30.87
C ASP A 23 15.88 -7.14 -30.95
N GLU A 24 16.08 -6.34 -29.90
CA GLU A 24 17.11 -5.28 -29.82
C GLU A 24 18.47 -5.74 -29.27
N THR A 25 18.57 -6.95 -28.71
CA THR A 25 19.87 -7.54 -28.32
C THR A 25 20.63 -8.05 -29.55
N ASP A 26 21.03 -7.15 -30.46
CA ASP A 26 22.10 -7.41 -31.42
C ASP A 26 23.44 -7.30 -30.66
N PRO A 27 24.25 -8.37 -30.57
CA PRO A 27 25.52 -8.34 -29.84
C PRO A 27 26.55 -7.33 -30.37
N ASP A 28 26.33 -6.73 -31.55
CA ASP A 28 27.17 -5.68 -32.13
C ASP A 28 26.65 -4.24 -31.90
N ASP A 29 25.51 -4.04 -31.21
CA ASP A 29 24.93 -2.72 -30.92
C ASP A 29 25.34 -2.19 -29.52
N GLU A 30 26.45 -1.44 -29.47
CA GLU A 30 26.97 -0.76 -28.26
C GLU A 30 26.18 0.52 -27.88
N SER A 31 24.86 0.59 -28.12
CA SER A 31 24.09 1.80 -27.77
C SER A 31 23.55 1.78 -26.34
N LEU A 32 23.67 2.93 -25.64
CA LEU A 32 23.02 3.25 -24.34
C LEU A 32 21.50 2.96 -24.29
N VAL A 33 20.88 2.84 -25.47
CA VAL A 33 19.47 2.55 -25.66
C VAL A 33 19.20 1.07 -25.36
N SER A 34 20.06 0.16 -25.83
CA SER A 34 19.97 -1.29 -25.58
C SER A 34 20.04 -1.61 -24.07
N ASP A 35 20.97 -1.01 -23.33
CA ASP A 35 21.08 -1.19 -21.88
C ASP A 35 19.83 -0.72 -21.11
N LEU A 36 19.24 0.42 -21.52
CA LEU A 36 18.02 0.94 -20.94
C LEU A 36 16.83 -0.01 -21.16
N PHE A 37 16.71 -0.59 -22.35
CA PHE A 37 15.67 -1.58 -22.66
C PHE A 37 15.85 -2.87 -21.87
N VAL A 38 17.07 -3.37 -21.74
CA VAL A 38 17.39 -4.55 -20.91
C VAL A 38 17.04 -4.31 -19.44
N ASP A 39 17.39 -3.16 -18.88
CA ASP A 39 17.08 -2.83 -17.50
C ASP A 39 15.58 -2.61 -17.27
N ALA A 40 14.89 -1.97 -18.22
CA ALA A 40 13.43 -1.83 -18.20
C ALA A 40 12.73 -3.20 -18.25
N ALA A 41 13.23 -4.13 -19.08
CA ALA A 41 12.70 -5.49 -19.17
C ALA A 41 12.88 -6.25 -17.85
N LYS A 42 14.07 -6.20 -17.24
CA LYS A 42 14.33 -6.81 -15.92
C LYS A 42 13.44 -6.21 -14.83
N ALA A 43 13.27 -4.89 -14.81
CA ALA A 43 12.40 -4.22 -13.84
C ALA A 43 10.94 -4.65 -14.00
N LEU A 44 10.48 -4.84 -15.23
CA LEU A 44 9.13 -5.32 -15.53
C LEU A 44 8.94 -6.78 -15.12
N GLU A 45 9.91 -7.66 -15.39
CA GLU A 45 9.89 -9.06 -14.95
C GLU A 45 9.83 -9.16 -13.42
N ALA A 46 10.69 -8.43 -12.72
CA ALA A 46 10.68 -8.38 -11.26
C ALA A 46 9.34 -7.85 -10.72
N LYS A 47 8.70 -6.90 -11.41
CA LYS A 47 7.37 -6.41 -11.05
C LYS A 47 6.29 -7.47 -11.30
N GLN A 48 6.36 -8.20 -12.41
CA GLN A 48 5.40 -9.25 -12.75
C GLN A 48 5.44 -10.37 -11.70
N GLU A 49 6.63 -10.82 -11.29
CA GLU A 49 6.76 -11.83 -10.24
C GLU A 49 6.10 -11.40 -8.92
N LYS A 50 6.18 -10.11 -8.57
CA LYS A 50 5.50 -9.58 -7.38
C LYS A 50 3.98 -9.53 -7.57
N LEU A 51 3.51 -9.10 -8.73
CA LEU A 51 2.09 -9.08 -9.05
C LEU A 51 1.50 -10.48 -8.99
N ASP A 52 2.18 -11.49 -9.54
CA ASP A 52 1.72 -12.88 -9.54
C ASP A 52 1.53 -13.39 -8.10
N LEU A 53 2.51 -13.15 -7.21
CA LEU A 53 2.40 -13.50 -5.79
C LEU A 53 1.25 -12.76 -5.09
N MET A 54 1.06 -11.47 -5.40
CA MET A 54 0.00 -10.67 -4.79
C MET A 54 -1.39 -11.12 -5.25
N PHE A 55 -1.50 -11.48 -6.53
CA PHE A 55 -2.70 -12.00 -7.14
C PHE A 55 -3.05 -13.40 -6.62
N GLU A 56 -2.08 -14.29 -6.47
CA GLU A 56 -2.28 -15.60 -5.84
C GLU A 56 -2.77 -15.44 -4.40
N HIS A 57 -2.16 -14.53 -3.63
CA HIS A 57 -2.60 -14.23 -2.28
C HIS A 57 -4.04 -13.67 -2.25
N TYR A 58 -4.39 -12.79 -3.19
CA TYR A 58 -5.75 -12.28 -3.30
C TYR A 58 -6.76 -13.35 -3.73
N ASP A 59 -6.40 -14.23 -4.66
CA ASP A 59 -7.27 -15.33 -5.09
C ASP A 59 -7.55 -16.30 -3.92
N LEU A 60 -6.57 -16.50 -3.03
CA LEU A 60 -6.69 -17.39 -1.87
C LEU A 60 -7.51 -16.77 -0.72
N HIS A 61 -7.33 -15.48 -0.44
CA HIS A 61 -7.89 -14.83 0.75
C HIS A 61 -9.00 -13.83 0.48
N GLY A 62 -9.07 -13.29 -0.74
CA GLY A 62 -10.07 -12.31 -1.16
C GLY A 62 -9.99 -10.99 -0.40
N LEU A 63 -11.17 -10.49 -0.01
CA LEU A 63 -11.27 -9.25 0.78
C LEU A 63 -10.59 -9.43 2.14
N GLY A 64 -9.80 -8.44 2.55
CA GLY A 64 -8.92 -8.52 3.73
C GLY A 64 -7.49 -8.94 3.40
N SER A 65 -7.16 -9.25 2.13
CA SER A 65 -5.77 -9.39 1.71
C SER A 65 -4.97 -8.14 2.08
N THR A 66 -3.81 -8.38 2.69
CA THR A 66 -2.96 -7.34 3.25
C THR A 66 -1.56 -7.43 2.66
N PHE A 67 -1.01 -6.29 2.28
CA PHE A 67 0.30 -6.19 1.65
C PHE A 67 1.17 -5.19 2.41
N GLU A 68 2.43 -5.52 2.60
CA GLU A 68 3.44 -4.73 3.30
C GLU A 68 4.43 -4.10 2.30
N ASP A 69 4.85 -2.87 2.56
CA ASP A 69 5.94 -2.19 1.84
C ASP A 69 7.29 -2.31 2.58
N THR A 70 8.36 -1.80 1.99
CA THR A 70 9.71 -1.86 2.58
C THR A 70 9.89 -0.98 3.82
N HIS A 71 8.94 -0.09 4.12
CA HIS A 71 8.98 0.82 5.27
C HIS A 71 8.13 0.32 6.44
N GLY A 72 7.54 -0.87 6.35
CA GLY A 72 6.65 -1.40 7.37
C GLY A 72 5.30 -0.67 7.40
N ARG A 73 4.79 -0.29 6.22
CA ARG A 73 3.43 0.20 6.01
C ARG A 73 2.60 -0.90 5.37
N TRP A 74 1.29 -0.86 5.58
CA TRP A 74 0.36 -1.89 5.13
C TRP A 74 -0.76 -1.32 4.26
N ALA A 75 -1.16 -2.10 3.28
CA ALA A 75 -2.26 -1.83 2.37
C ALA A 75 -3.27 -2.98 2.48
N VAL A 76 -4.54 -2.67 2.78
CA VAL A 76 -5.61 -3.68 2.96
C VAL A 76 -6.69 -3.48 1.92
N VAL A 77 -7.04 -4.56 1.21
CA VAL A 77 -8.10 -4.56 0.19
C VAL A 77 -9.45 -4.85 0.82
N LEU A 78 -10.43 -3.97 0.61
CA LEU A 78 -11.76 -4.01 1.21
C LEU A 78 -12.84 -3.66 0.19
N PRO A 79 -14.11 -4.04 0.44
CA PRO A 79 -15.22 -3.46 -0.31
C PRO A 79 -15.35 -1.98 0.03
N ASP A 80 -15.67 -1.13 -0.96
CA ASP A 80 -15.92 0.27 -0.68
C ASP A 80 -17.29 0.46 0.00
N ALA A 81 -17.28 1.01 1.21
CA ALA A 81 -18.50 1.21 2.00
C ALA A 81 -19.39 2.36 1.48
N THR A 82 -18.87 3.24 0.63
CA THR A 82 -19.56 4.45 0.15
C THR A 82 -20.07 4.31 -1.27
N CYS A 83 -19.37 3.56 -2.11
CA CYS A 83 -19.65 3.35 -3.52
C CYS A 83 -19.89 1.85 -3.77
N ALA A 84 -21.16 1.43 -3.80
CA ALA A 84 -21.52 0.04 -4.01
C ALA A 84 -20.87 -0.53 -5.29
N GLY A 85 -20.26 -1.70 -5.16
CA GLY A 85 -19.58 -2.39 -6.28
C GLY A 85 -18.16 -1.91 -6.57
N LYS A 86 -17.63 -0.91 -5.83
CA LYS A 86 -16.22 -0.52 -5.89
C LYS A 86 -15.39 -1.20 -4.80
N PHE A 87 -14.08 -1.14 -4.96
CA PHE A 87 -13.09 -1.69 -4.03
C PHE A 87 -12.28 -0.54 -3.44
N ARG A 88 -11.93 -0.67 -2.17
CA ARG A 88 -11.11 0.30 -1.43
C ARG A 88 -9.81 -0.36 -1.02
N CYS A 89 -8.70 0.35 -1.16
CA CYS A 89 -7.48 0.04 -0.43
C CYS A 89 -7.32 1.03 0.71
N GLN A 90 -7.10 0.55 1.93
CA GLN A 90 -6.76 1.40 3.07
C GLN A 90 -5.28 1.24 3.41
N TYR A 91 -4.62 2.35 3.69
CA TYR A 91 -3.21 2.42 4.01
C TYR A 91 -3.00 2.71 5.50
N PHE A 92 -2.08 1.95 6.08
CA PHE A 92 -1.74 1.99 7.50
C PHE A 92 -0.24 2.06 7.68
N ASP A 93 0.20 2.78 8.71
CA ASP A 93 1.55 2.68 9.25
C ASP A 93 1.47 2.29 10.72
N LYS A 94 2.61 2.33 11.42
CA LYS A 94 2.67 1.98 12.85
C LYS A 94 1.81 2.88 13.76
N ARG A 95 1.38 4.04 13.28
CA ARG A 95 0.53 5.02 13.98
C ARG A 95 -0.95 4.88 13.63
N GLY A 96 -1.30 4.04 12.66
CA GLY A 96 -2.68 3.77 12.29
C GLY A 96 -2.98 4.07 10.83
N PHE A 97 -4.27 4.26 10.56
CA PHE A 97 -4.78 4.63 9.25
C PHE A 97 -4.29 6.03 8.85
N PHE A 98 -3.80 6.19 7.62
CA PHE A 98 -3.40 7.50 7.09
C PHE A 98 -3.98 7.84 5.72
N GLY A 99 -4.67 6.92 5.06
CA GLY A 99 -5.27 7.20 3.77
C GLY A 99 -5.95 6.00 3.14
N HIS A 100 -6.66 6.25 2.04
CA HIS A 100 -7.25 5.21 1.23
C HIS A 100 -7.33 5.63 -0.24
N THR A 101 -7.55 4.66 -1.12
CA THR A 101 -7.96 4.89 -2.50
C THR A 101 -9.14 3.99 -2.84
N THR A 102 -9.97 4.39 -3.80
CA THR A 102 -11.15 3.63 -4.25
C THR A 102 -11.08 3.41 -5.75
N LEU A 103 -11.16 2.16 -6.16
CA LEU A 103 -10.99 1.72 -7.55
C LEU A 103 -12.17 0.84 -7.98
N ALA A 104 -12.34 0.72 -9.30
CA ALA A 104 -13.51 0.05 -9.89
C ALA A 104 -13.47 -1.48 -9.79
N SER A 105 -12.30 -2.08 -9.56
CA SER A 105 -12.13 -3.53 -9.44
C SER A 105 -11.05 -3.90 -8.43
N ALA A 106 -11.11 -5.14 -7.93
CA ALA A 106 -10.09 -5.70 -7.06
C ALA A 106 -8.71 -5.75 -7.73
N ASP A 107 -8.63 -6.14 -9.02
CA ASP A 107 -7.34 -6.20 -9.71
C ASP A 107 -6.69 -4.83 -9.84
N ALA A 108 -7.50 -3.80 -10.10
CA ALA A 108 -7.00 -2.43 -10.15
C ALA A 108 -6.42 -2.03 -8.79
N VAL A 109 -7.03 -2.47 -7.68
CA VAL A 109 -6.47 -2.26 -6.34
C VAL A 109 -5.15 -3.00 -6.17
N VAL A 110 -5.07 -4.30 -6.48
CA VAL A 110 -3.84 -5.09 -6.31
C VAL A 110 -2.70 -4.50 -7.14
N LEU A 111 -2.99 -4.06 -8.36
CA LEU A 111 -2.05 -3.38 -9.23
C LEU A 111 -1.56 -2.06 -8.65
N GLU A 112 -2.47 -1.17 -8.25
CA GLU A 112 -2.14 0.13 -7.63
C GLU A 112 -1.26 -0.05 -6.39
N VAL A 113 -1.62 -1.03 -5.54
CA VAL A 113 -0.89 -1.37 -4.32
C VAL A 113 0.54 -1.83 -4.63
N CYS A 114 0.71 -2.64 -5.69
CA CYS A 114 2.04 -3.06 -6.15
C CYS A 114 2.88 -1.87 -6.66
N ASP A 115 2.25 -0.96 -7.40
CA ASP A 115 2.87 0.24 -7.97
C ASP A 115 3.32 1.20 -6.89
N MET A 116 2.54 1.31 -5.82
CA MET A 116 2.89 2.07 -4.61
C MET A 116 3.95 1.39 -3.73
N GLY A 117 4.40 0.17 -4.06
CA GLY A 117 5.49 -0.52 -3.39
C GLY A 117 5.09 -1.51 -2.28
N TYR A 118 3.80 -1.74 -2.05
CA TYR A 118 3.30 -2.74 -1.10
C TYR A 118 3.29 -4.12 -1.75
N ARG A 119 4.48 -4.72 -1.89
CA ARG A 119 4.70 -5.90 -2.75
C ARG A 119 4.80 -7.22 -1.98
N LYS A 120 4.70 -7.20 -0.65
CA LYS A 120 4.86 -8.38 0.19
C LYS A 120 3.51 -8.79 0.79
N PRO A 121 2.93 -9.92 0.37
CA PRO A 121 1.75 -10.47 1.04
C PRO A 121 2.04 -10.77 2.51
N VAL A 122 1.12 -10.41 3.40
CA VAL A 122 1.20 -10.70 4.83
C VAL A 122 -0.14 -11.23 5.34
N PRO A 123 -0.18 -11.95 6.48
CA PRO A 123 -1.43 -12.42 7.05
C PRO A 123 -2.40 -11.27 7.32
N SER A 124 -3.70 -11.49 7.08
CA SER A 124 -4.74 -10.47 7.38
C SER A 124 -4.78 -10.05 8.86
N SER A 125 -4.29 -10.91 9.77
CA SER A 125 -4.16 -10.62 11.21
C SER A 125 -2.98 -9.72 11.57
N THR A 126 -2.16 -9.29 10.61
CA THR A 126 -1.03 -8.39 10.87
C THR A 126 -1.49 -7.09 11.55
N LEU A 127 -2.58 -6.49 11.08
CA LEU A 127 -3.10 -5.26 11.70
C LEU A 127 -3.72 -5.50 13.08
N ASP A 128 -4.27 -6.69 13.35
CA ASP A 128 -4.74 -7.03 14.69
C ASP A 128 -3.60 -6.97 15.70
N THR A 129 -2.40 -7.39 15.29
CA THR A 129 -1.20 -7.35 16.14
C THR A 129 -0.61 -5.94 16.25
N VAL A 130 -0.50 -5.22 15.12
CA VAL A 130 0.07 -3.86 15.11
C VAL A 130 -0.82 -2.88 15.88
N SER A 131 -2.15 -3.04 15.80
CA SER A 131 -3.10 -2.16 16.48
C SER A 131 -3.04 -2.25 18.01
N GLN A 132 -2.50 -3.34 18.58
CA GLN A 132 -2.29 -3.45 20.02
C GLN A 132 -1.10 -2.62 20.52
N LYS A 133 -0.25 -2.07 19.64
CA LYS A 133 0.96 -1.35 20.05
C LYS A 133 0.65 0.05 20.58
N PRO A 134 1.42 0.57 21.55
CA PRO A 134 1.25 1.94 22.07
C PRO A 134 1.30 3.03 20.98
N GLU A 135 2.19 2.89 20.00
CA GLU A 135 2.35 3.86 18.90
C GLU A 135 1.10 4.00 18.05
N TRP A 136 0.36 2.90 17.83
CA TRP A 136 -0.90 2.89 17.12
C TRP A 136 -1.98 3.64 17.91
N HIS A 137 -2.10 3.35 19.20
CA HIS A 137 -3.05 4.03 20.08
C HIS A 137 -2.77 5.53 20.18
N LEU A 138 -1.50 5.92 20.24
CA LEU A 138 -1.09 7.32 20.19
C LEU A 138 -1.54 7.96 18.87
N GLY A 139 -1.23 7.34 17.74
CA GLY A 139 -1.57 7.90 16.42
C GLY A 139 -3.08 8.04 16.19
N VAL A 140 -3.87 7.02 16.51
CA VAL A 140 -5.34 7.06 16.40
C VAL A 140 -5.94 8.17 17.27
N GLN A 141 -5.51 8.29 18.53
CA GLN A 141 -6.03 9.34 19.41
C GLN A 141 -5.54 10.73 18.99
N SER A 142 -4.32 10.85 18.47
CA SER A 142 -3.80 12.11 17.92
C SER A 142 -4.59 12.59 16.70
N LEU A 143 -4.96 11.65 15.82
CA LEU A 143 -5.83 11.94 14.68
C LEU A 143 -7.21 12.40 15.14
N ALA A 144 -7.80 11.77 16.16
CA ALA A 144 -9.08 12.18 16.73
C ALA A 144 -9.04 13.60 17.33
N LEU A 145 -7.93 13.98 17.99
CA LEU A 145 -7.75 15.35 18.48
C LEU A 145 -7.69 16.36 17.32
N ARG A 146 -6.95 16.04 16.26
CA ARG A 146 -6.88 16.89 15.06
C ARG A 146 -8.25 17.06 14.42
N GLN A 147 -8.99 15.97 14.23
CA GLN A 147 -10.33 16.01 13.66
C GLN A 147 -11.27 16.87 14.51
N ALA A 148 -11.22 16.75 15.85
CA ALA A 148 -12.03 17.56 16.74
C ALA A 148 -11.74 19.07 16.63
N VAL A 149 -10.49 19.45 16.37
CA VAL A 149 -10.12 20.86 16.09
C VAL A 149 -10.66 21.29 14.73
N GLU A 150 -10.49 20.47 13.69
CA GLU A 150 -11.00 20.75 12.34
C GLU A 150 -12.53 20.88 12.31
N ASP A 151 -13.24 20.10 13.12
CA ASP A 151 -14.70 20.13 13.27
C ASP A 151 -15.21 21.23 14.23
N GLY A 152 -14.31 22.05 14.78
CA GLY A 152 -14.65 23.13 15.71
C GLY A 152 -15.16 22.66 17.09
N GLN A 153 -14.99 21.38 17.43
CA GLN A 153 -15.40 20.78 18.70
C GLN A 153 -14.40 21.03 19.83
N MET A 154 -13.19 21.52 19.50
CA MET A 154 -12.10 21.74 20.44
C MET A 154 -11.20 22.86 19.95
N SER A 155 -10.68 23.68 20.86
CA SER A 155 -9.61 24.62 20.53
C SER A 155 -8.28 23.92 20.29
N ARG A 156 -7.35 24.59 19.60
CA ARG A 156 -6.01 24.06 19.36
C ARG A 156 -5.24 23.88 20.67
N GLU A 157 -5.40 24.80 21.61
CA GLU A 157 -4.75 24.81 22.91
C GLU A 157 -5.20 23.61 23.77
N GLU A 158 -6.51 23.33 23.78
CA GLU A 158 -7.06 22.15 24.45
C GLU A 158 -6.56 20.84 23.82
N ALA A 159 -6.47 20.78 22.49
CA ALA A 159 -5.94 19.62 21.78
C ALA A 159 -4.46 19.39 22.08
N GLU A 160 -3.65 20.46 22.19
CA GLU A 160 -2.25 20.36 22.56
C GLU A 160 -2.05 19.81 23.98
N LEU A 161 -2.84 20.29 24.95
CA LEU A 161 -2.80 19.77 26.32
C LEU A 161 -3.16 18.27 26.37
N LYS A 162 -4.21 17.87 25.64
CA LYS A 162 -4.59 16.45 25.53
C LYS A 162 -3.51 15.63 24.83
N TYR A 163 -2.88 16.17 23.80
CA TYR A 163 -1.80 15.50 23.08
C TYR A 163 -0.57 15.26 23.98
N LYS A 164 -0.18 16.24 24.81
CA LYS A 164 0.88 16.07 25.82
C LYS A 164 0.56 14.95 26.81
N ALA A 165 -0.70 14.85 27.25
CA ALA A 165 -1.14 13.74 28.09
C ALA A 165 -1.07 12.37 27.37
N LEU A 166 -1.38 12.31 26.07
CA LEU A 166 -1.22 11.10 25.26
C LEU A 166 0.25 10.71 25.11
N LEU A 167 1.15 11.67 24.89
CA LEU A 167 2.59 11.41 24.83
C LEU A 167 3.09 10.80 26.15
N LEU A 168 2.74 11.39 27.29
CA LEU A 168 3.10 10.82 28.61
C LEU A 168 2.56 9.40 28.82
N LYS A 169 1.41 9.06 28.24
CA LYS A 169 0.78 7.74 28.39
C LYS A 169 1.39 6.67 27.47
N TYR A 170 1.68 7.02 26.22
CA TYR A 170 2.03 6.04 25.18
C TYR A 170 3.48 6.13 24.69
N SER A 171 4.15 7.26 24.91
CA SER A 171 5.56 7.47 24.56
C SER A 171 6.23 8.47 25.52
N PRO A 172 6.48 8.06 26.78
CA PRO A 172 7.08 8.94 27.79
C PRO A 172 8.43 9.54 27.34
N GLU A 173 9.21 8.76 26.58
CA GLU A 173 10.48 9.19 26.00
C GLU A 173 10.32 10.43 25.10
N GLN A 174 9.26 10.47 24.27
CA GLN A 174 8.96 11.59 23.39
C GLN A 174 8.39 12.79 24.15
N ALA A 175 7.73 12.54 25.29
CA ALA A 175 7.19 13.60 26.14
C ALA A 175 8.28 14.45 26.82
N ILE A 176 9.49 13.90 27.01
CA ILE A 176 10.63 14.61 27.62
C ILE A 176 11.36 15.52 26.61
N ALA A 177 11.16 15.28 25.30
CA ALA A 177 11.82 16.01 24.21
C ALA A 177 11.03 17.21 23.67
N VAL A 178 9.81 17.46 24.19
CA VAL A 178 8.87 18.51 23.77
C VAL A 178 8.61 19.46 24.93
#